data_AF-A0A351MJM1-F1
#
_entry.id   AF-A0A351MJM1-F1
#
_cell.length_a   1.000
_cell.length_b   1.000
_cell.length_c   1.000
_cell.angle_alpha   90.00
_cell.angle_beta   90.00
_cell.angle_gamma   90.00
#
_symmetry.space_group_name_H-M   'P 1'
#
loop_
_entity.id
_entity.type
_entity.pdbx_description
1 polymer ?
#
loop_
_entity_poly.entity_id
_entity_poly.type
_entity_poly.pdbx_seq_one_letter_code
_entity_poly.pdbx_strand_id
1 'polypeptide(L)'
;MLTWNRPRAVTGKATDSASGPASRARSRRGLAARATGLRGLPLATLPLPRPGPILGSMSDFLQALSERVLIADGAVGTVLQDHQLAEVDFDGYDGCNEILNLTRPDIVRAIHERYLDVGCDAVETNAFGAGAVVLGEYELADRVHEINLAAVRLAREAVERYSTSVWPRFVIGNMGPGTRLPSLGHIDFEILAGYYAAQAIGLIEGGVDALIIETVQDIL
;
A
#
# COMPACT_ATOMS: atom_id res chain seq x y z
N MET A 1 -24.57 19.71 -26.43
CA MET A 1 -23.54 20.39 -27.24
C MET A 1 -22.86 21.40 -26.33
N LEU A 2 -21.85 20.96 -25.57
CA LEU A 2 -21.16 21.74 -24.54
C LEU A 2 -19.67 21.70 -24.86
N THR A 3 -19.10 22.86 -25.09
CA THR A 3 -17.75 23.07 -25.63
C THR A 3 -16.70 23.02 -24.52
N TRP A 4 -15.76 22.08 -24.69
CA TRP A 4 -14.54 21.92 -23.90
C TRP A 4 -13.56 23.07 -24.18
N ASN A 5 -13.23 23.86 -23.16
CA ASN A 5 -12.35 25.04 -23.27
C ASN A 5 -10.88 24.62 -23.03
N ARG A 6 -10.00 24.79 -24.03
CA ARG A 6 -8.56 24.53 -23.92
C ARG A 6 -7.85 25.70 -23.23
N PRO A 7 -6.89 25.48 -22.31
CA PRO A 7 -6.01 26.55 -21.84
C PRO A 7 -4.97 26.93 -22.91
N ARG A 8 -4.75 28.25 -23.05
CA ARG A 8 -3.79 28.88 -23.98
C ARG A 8 -2.35 28.69 -23.49
N ALA A 9 -1.45 28.44 -24.44
CA ALA A 9 -0.01 28.46 -24.24
C ALA A 9 0.48 29.85 -23.83
N VAL A 10 1.33 29.90 -22.80
CA VAL A 10 2.11 31.09 -22.43
C VAL A 10 3.51 30.92 -22.99
N THR A 11 3.89 31.80 -23.91
CA THR A 11 5.26 31.98 -24.41
C THR A 11 5.90 33.15 -23.66
N GLY A 12 7.10 32.95 -23.10
CA GLY A 12 7.80 33.96 -22.30
C GLY A 12 9.28 33.66 -22.13
N LYS A 13 10.07 34.34 -22.97
CA LYS A 13 11.53 34.39 -23.18
C LYS A 13 12.50 34.14 -22.01
N ALA A 14 13.62 33.55 -22.42
CA ALA A 14 14.89 33.42 -21.74
C ALA A 14 15.60 34.75 -21.42
N THR A 15 16.37 34.75 -20.33
CA THR A 15 17.51 35.63 -20.10
C THR A 15 18.64 34.85 -19.43
N ASP A 16 19.81 34.87 -20.08
CA ASP A 16 21.09 34.38 -19.57
C ASP A 16 21.61 35.23 -18.40
N SER A 17 22.24 34.59 -17.42
CA SER A 17 23.51 35.08 -16.85
C SER A 17 24.23 33.97 -16.09
N ALA A 18 25.53 33.87 -16.36
CA ALA A 18 26.44 32.82 -15.90
C ALA A 18 27.18 33.23 -14.62
N SER A 19 27.42 32.27 -13.73
CA SER A 19 28.70 32.07 -13.04
C SER A 19 28.62 30.86 -12.07
N GLY A 20 29.37 29.80 -12.35
CA GLY A 20 29.60 28.68 -11.42
C GLY A 20 30.57 29.04 -10.29
N PRO A 21 30.84 28.10 -9.37
CA PRO A 21 32.10 27.38 -9.53
C PRO A 21 32.08 25.87 -9.21
N ALA A 22 32.98 25.19 -9.92
CA ALA A 22 33.81 24.05 -9.50
C ALA A 22 33.15 22.77 -8.97
N SER A 23 32.99 21.83 -9.90
CA SER A 23 32.91 20.38 -9.69
C SER A 23 34.00 19.84 -8.75
N ARG A 24 33.60 19.16 -7.67
CA ARG A 24 34.46 18.21 -6.96
C ARG A 24 34.09 16.79 -7.37
N ALA A 25 34.85 16.24 -8.31
CA ALA A 25 34.87 14.82 -8.61
C ALA A 25 35.32 14.03 -7.37
N ARG A 26 34.40 13.27 -6.75
CA ARG A 26 34.78 12.23 -5.78
C ARG A 26 35.09 10.94 -6.52
N SER A 27 36.27 10.42 -6.23
CA SER A 27 36.86 9.26 -6.88
C SER A 27 36.01 7.99 -6.71
N ARG A 28 35.69 7.35 -7.84
CA ARG A 28 35.37 5.93 -7.89
C ARG A 28 36.63 5.13 -7.59
N ARG A 29 36.76 4.59 -6.38
CA ARG A 29 37.68 3.48 -6.06
C ARG A 29 36.87 2.39 -5.37
N GLY A 30 37.04 1.17 -5.89
CA GLY A 30 36.09 0.08 -5.76
C GLY A 30 36.07 -0.63 -4.42
N LEU A 31 34.91 -1.24 -4.16
CA LEU A 31 34.80 -2.47 -3.39
C LEU A 31 34.35 -3.57 -4.35
N ALA A 32 35.30 -4.38 -4.81
CA ALA A 32 35.00 -5.69 -5.36
C ALA A 32 34.71 -6.62 -4.17
N ALA A 33 33.44 -6.74 -3.77
CA ALA A 33 33.02 -7.81 -2.88
C ALA A 33 33.05 -9.13 -3.65
N ARG A 34 33.92 -10.05 -3.23
CA ARG A 34 34.04 -11.40 -3.78
C ARG A 34 32.77 -12.19 -3.45
N ALA A 35 31.83 -12.27 -4.38
CA ALA A 35 30.76 -13.26 -4.36
C ALA A 35 31.31 -14.60 -4.89
N THR A 36 32.02 -15.33 -4.04
CA THR A 36 32.37 -16.74 -4.29
C THR A 36 31.44 -17.63 -3.50
N GLY A 37 30.58 -18.36 -4.24
CA GLY A 37 30.16 -19.70 -3.81
C GLY A 37 28.70 -19.89 -3.43
N LEU A 38 27.75 -19.60 -4.33
CA LEU A 38 26.48 -20.35 -4.43
C LEU A 38 26.01 -20.36 -5.89
N ARG A 39 26.80 -20.98 -6.78
CA ARG A 39 26.29 -21.42 -8.09
C ARG A 39 25.87 -22.88 -7.97
N GLY A 40 24.60 -23.16 -8.25
CA GLY A 40 24.16 -24.49 -8.62
C GLY A 40 23.53 -25.35 -7.52
N LEU A 41 22.53 -24.84 -6.81
CA LEU A 41 21.48 -25.73 -6.31
C LEU A 41 20.38 -25.78 -7.38
N PRO A 42 20.04 -26.97 -7.92
CA PRO A 42 18.90 -27.07 -8.83
C PRO A 42 17.64 -26.58 -8.09
N LEU A 43 16.73 -25.92 -8.81
CA LEU A 43 15.36 -25.72 -8.35
C LEU A 43 14.80 -27.09 -7.97
N ALA A 44 14.87 -27.43 -6.69
CA ALA A 44 13.88 -28.31 -6.12
C ALA A 44 12.60 -27.49 -6.23
N THR A 45 11.78 -27.84 -7.21
CA THR A 45 10.36 -27.50 -7.24
C THR A 45 9.75 -28.09 -5.98
N LEU A 46 9.92 -27.41 -4.85
CA LEU A 46 9.15 -27.67 -3.66
C LEU A 46 7.70 -27.44 -4.10
N PRO A 47 6.85 -28.47 -4.10
CA PRO A 47 5.46 -28.29 -4.47
C PRO A 47 4.91 -27.19 -3.58
N LEU A 48 4.27 -26.18 -4.18
CA LEU A 48 3.45 -25.25 -3.43
C LEU A 48 2.57 -26.10 -2.50
N PRO A 49 2.55 -25.82 -1.18
CA PRO A 49 1.71 -26.58 -0.28
C PRO A 49 0.29 -26.55 -0.86
N ARG A 50 -0.22 -27.71 -1.25
CA ARG A 50 -1.64 -27.82 -1.59
C ARG A 50 -2.37 -27.45 -0.31
N PRO A 51 -3.33 -26.49 -0.34
CA PRO A 51 -4.13 -26.25 0.84
C PRO A 51 -4.74 -27.60 1.23
N GLY A 52 -4.35 -28.10 2.40
CA GLY A 52 -5.02 -29.25 2.99
C GLY A 52 -6.48 -28.90 3.27
N PRO A 53 -7.32 -29.86 3.68
CA PRO A 53 -8.61 -29.50 4.22
C PRO A 53 -8.39 -28.43 5.31
N ILE A 54 -9.07 -27.29 5.18
CA ILE A 54 -9.05 -26.24 6.21
C ILE A 54 -9.70 -26.86 7.44
N LEU A 55 -8.89 -27.46 8.29
CA LEU A 55 -9.30 -27.99 9.59
C LEU A 55 -9.37 -26.81 10.56
N GLY A 56 -10.42 -26.02 10.42
CA GLY A 56 -10.76 -24.87 11.26
C GLY A 56 -12.22 -24.50 11.03
N SER A 57 -12.89 -23.97 12.05
CA SER A 57 -14.19 -23.33 11.83
C SER A 57 -14.00 -22.20 10.81
N MET A 58 -14.92 -22.11 9.85
CA MET A 58 -14.93 -21.03 8.85
C MET A 58 -14.93 -19.67 9.57
N SER A 59 -14.10 -18.71 9.14
CA SER A 59 -14.08 -17.38 9.75
C SER A 59 -15.41 -16.66 9.53
N ASP A 60 -15.76 -15.72 10.41
CA ASP A 60 -16.99 -14.94 10.30
C ASP A 60 -17.12 -14.25 8.93
N PHE A 61 -16.01 -13.79 8.37
CA PHE A 61 -15.95 -13.20 7.04
C PHE A 61 -16.32 -14.20 5.92
N LEU A 62 -15.71 -15.39 5.93
CA LEU A 62 -16.03 -16.43 4.94
C LEU A 62 -17.46 -16.95 5.10
N GLN A 63 -17.96 -17.02 6.33
CA GLN A 63 -19.35 -17.34 6.59
C GLN A 63 -20.29 -16.28 6.00
N ALA A 64 -20.06 -15.01 6.30
CA ALA A 64 -20.90 -13.92 5.78
C ALA A 64 -20.87 -13.88 4.24
N LEU A 65 -19.70 -14.07 3.61
CA LEU A 65 -19.56 -14.18 2.16
C LEU A 65 -20.35 -15.36 1.55
N SER A 66 -20.50 -16.46 2.27
CA SER A 66 -21.25 -17.63 1.80
C SER A 66 -22.77 -17.44 1.87
N GLU A 67 -23.23 -16.55 2.75
CA GLU A 67 -24.65 -16.32 3.03
C GLU A 67 -25.22 -15.14 2.25
N ARG A 68 -24.39 -14.13 1.93
CA ARG A 68 -24.83 -12.90 1.26
C ARG A 68 -23.69 -12.19 0.53
N VAL A 69 -24.07 -11.26 -0.33
CA VAL A 69 -23.12 -10.30 -0.92
C VAL A 69 -22.63 -9.35 0.19
N LEU A 70 -21.32 -9.14 0.26
CA LEU A 70 -20.69 -8.10 1.08
C LEU A 70 -20.37 -6.88 0.22
N ILE A 71 -20.67 -5.69 0.72
CA ILE A 71 -20.32 -4.42 0.09
C ILE A 71 -19.05 -3.88 0.74
N ALA A 72 -17.94 -3.84 -0.02
CA ALA A 72 -16.73 -3.14 0.39
C ALA A 72 -16.89 -1.62 0.22
N ASP A 73 -15.97 -0.85 0.80
CA ASP A 73 -15.92 0.60 0.67
C ASP A 73 -15.44 1.05 -0.73
N GLY A 74 -15.35 2.36 -0.89
CA GLY A 74 -14.84 3.01 -2.10
C GLY A 74 -13.43 3.55 -1.91
N ALA A 75 -12.97 4.34 -2.89
CA ALA A 75 -11.61 4.86 -2.89
C ALA A 75 -11.28 5.72 -1.67
N VAL A 76 -10.38 5.25 -0.80
CA VAL A 76 -9.83 6.02 0.32
C VAL A 76 -8.99 7.20 -0.18
N GLY A 77 -8.12 6.97 -1.17
CA GLY A 77 -7.24 7.99 -1.72
C GLY A 77 -7.96 9.18 -2.36
N THR A 78 -9.15 8.95 -2.96
CA THR A 78 -9.97 10.05 -3.50
C THR A 78 -10.57 10.88 -2.37
N VAL A 79 -11.07 10.24 -1.31
CA VAL A 79 -11.62 10.97 -0.16
C VAL A 79 -10.54 11.76 0.56
N LEU A 80 -9.31 11.23 0.68
CA LEU A 80 -8.16 11.95 1.24
C LEU A 80 -7.86 13.26 0.48
N GLN A 81 -8.03 13.29 -0.84
CA GLN A 81 -7.82 14.51 -1.64
C GLN A 81 -8.82 15.62 -1.29
N ASP A 82 -10.01 15.28 -0.83
CA ASP A 82 -11.03 16.26 -0.42
C ASP A 82 -10.70 16.94 0.92
N HIS A 83 -9.82 16.35 1.74
CA HIS A 83 -9.46 16.86 3.06
C HIS A 83 -8.46 18.04 3.05
N GLN A 84 -8.00 18.49 1.88
CA GLN A 84 -7.07 19.63 1.72
C GLN A 84 -5.82 19.52 2.63
N LEU A 85 -5.24 18.32 2.69
CA LEU A 85 -4.06 18.03 3.50
C LEU A 85 -2.89 18.94 3.09
N ALA A 86 -2.18 19.47 4.08
CA ALA A 86 -0.98 20.27 3.89
C ALA A 86 0.28 19.40 4.09
N GLU A 87 1.43 19.88 3.63
CA GLU A 87 2.73 19.21 3.77
C GLU A 87 3.04 18.78 5.21
N VAL A 88 2.65 19.61 6.19
CA VAL A 88 2.81 19.31 7.63
C VAL A 88 2.03 18.06 8.07
N ASP A 89 0.91 17.74 7.41
CA ASP A 89 0.12 16.54 7.72
C ASP A 89 0.85 15.25 7.32
N PHE A 90 1.78 15.33 6.39
CA PHE A 90 2.59 14.19 5.92
C PHE A 90 3.92 14.06 6.67
N ASP A 91 4.24 14.94 7.63
CA ASP A 91 5.51 14.94 8.37
C ASP A 91 6.76 14.98 7.47
N GLY A 92 6.67 15.71 6.34
CA GLY A 92 7.74 15.82 5.35
C GLY A 92 7.81 14.68 4.33
N TYR A 93 6.83 13.77 4.33
CA TYR A 93 6.70 12.67 3.36
C TYR A 93 5.57 12.93 2.35
N ASP A 94 5.56 14.12 1.74
CA ASP A 94 4.49 14.59 0.85
C ASP A 94 4.08 13.56 -0.21
N GLY A 95 2.80 13.23 -0.25
CA GLY A 95 2.24 12.27 -1.21
C GLY A 95 2.26 10.81 -0.75
N CYS A 96 2.94 10.48 0.36
CA CYS A 96 2.82 9.17 0.99
C CYS A 96 1.54 9.10 1.84
N ASN A 97 0.43 8.68 1.25
CA ASN A 97 -0.85 8.59 1.98
C ASN A 97 -0.80 7.61 3.16
N GLU A 98 0.08 6.62 3.10
CA GLU A 98 0.24 5.63 4.15
C GLU A 98 0.83 6.22 5.44
N ILE A 99 1.59 7.33 5.37
CA ILE A 99 2.10 7.99 6.58
C ILE A 99 0.98 8.59 7.43
N LEU A 100 -0.17 8.91 6.80
CA LEU A 100 -1.34 9.47 7.46
C LEU A 100 -1.96 8.50 8.48
N ASN A 101 -1.66 7.21 8.40
CA ASN A 101 -2.02 6.25 9.45
C ASN A 101 -1.40 6.60 10.81
N LEU A 102 -0.27 7.29 10.80
CA LEU A 102 0.47 7.70 11.98
C LEU A 102 0.27 9.19 12.29
N THR A 103 0.30 10.03 11.27
CA THR A 103 0.29 11.50 11.44
C THR A 103 -1.12 12.08 11.53
N ARG A 104 -2.08 11.53 10.78
CA ARG A 104 -3.49 11.94 10.75
C ARG A 104 -4.46 10.76 10.94
N PRO A 105 -4.32 10.00 12.05
CA PRO A 105 -5.21 8.87 12.33
C PRO A 105 -6.67 9.27 12.48
N ASP A 106 -6.93 10.53 12.86
CA ASP A 106 -8.26 11.12 12.92
C ASP A 106 -8.95 11.14 11.56
N ILE A 107 -8.25 11.54 10.50
CA ILE A 107 -8.79 11.59 9.14
C ILE A 107 -9.01 10.18 8.60
N VAL A 108 -7.98 9.32 8.68
CA VAL A 108 -8.06 7.96 8.11
C VAL A 108 -9.21 7.19 8.75
N ARG A 109 -9.36 7.24 10.08
CA ARG A 109 -10.49 6.59 10.76
C ARG A 109 -11.83 7.18 10.34
N ALA A 110 -11.94 8.51 10.24
CA ALA A 110 -13.19 9.17 9.82
C ALA A 110 -13.62 8.75 8.39
N ILE A 111 -12.68 8.47 7.50
CA ILE A 111 -12.98 7.95 6.16
C ILE A 111 -13.59 6.54 6.24
N HIS A 112 -13.01 5.64 7.02
CA HIS A 112 -13.59 4.30 7.24
C HIS A 112 -14.99 4.42 7.86
N GLU A 113 -15.16 5.24 8.89
CA GLU A 113 -16.44 5.48 9.56
C GLU A 113 -17.50 6.02 8.57
N ARG A 114 -17.12 6.90 7.64
CA ARG A 114 -18.04 7.41 6.61
C ARG A 114 -18.58 6.31 5.70
N TYR A 115 -17.75 5.33 5.30
CA TYR A 115 -18.22 4.21 4.49
C TYR A 115 -19.09 3.24 5.29
N LEU A 116 -18.74 2.99 6.55
CA LEU A 116 -19.55 2.16 7.45
C LEU A 116 -20.91 2.78 7.75
N ASP A 117 -20.98 4.12 7.90
CA ASP A 117 -22.21 4.88 8.16
C ASP A 117 -23.23 4.77 7.02
N VAL A 118 -22.75 4.70 5.77
CA VAL A 118 -23.62 4.49 4.60
C VAL A 118 -23.94 3.01 4.34
N GLY A 119 -23.47 2.11 5.20
CA GLY A 119 -23.86 0.70 5.21
C GLY A 119 -22.89 -0.25 4.51
N CYS A 120 -21.64 0.15 4.20
CA CYS A 120 -20.62 -0.79 3.75
C CYS A 120 -20.41 -1.88 4.82
N ASP A 121 -20.21 -3.11 4.37
CA ASP A 121 -19.95 -4.30 5.19
C ASP A 121 -18.48 -4.45 5.56
N ALA A 122 -17.59 -3.98 4.69
CA ALA A 122 -16.16 -4.05 4.89
C ALA A 122 -15.49 -2.74 4.51
N VAL A 123 -14.38 -2.45 5.15
CA VAL A 123 -13.49 -1.34 4.79
C VAL A 123 -12.09 -1.85 4.48
N GLU A 124 -11.46 -1.26 3.49
CA GLU A 124 -10.09 -1.52 3.14
C GLU A 124 -9.13 -0.65 3.97
N THR A 125 -8.06 -1.23 4.49
CA THR A 125 -7.03 -0.46 5.21
C THR A 125 -6.39 0.57 4.29
N ASN A 126 -6.01 1.75 4.81
CA ASN A 126 -5.18 2.73 4.09
C ASN A 126 -3.73 2.24 3.96
N ALA A 127 -3.52 1.18 3.17
CA ALA A 127 -2.25 0.45 3.07
C ALA A 127 -1.86 0.11 1.63
N PHE A 128 -2.48 0.73 0.62
CA PHE A 128 -2.24 0.44 -0.80
C PHE A 128 -0.75 0.48 -1.16
N GLY A 129 -0.05 1.54 -0.76
CA GLY A 129 1.38 1.72 -0.95
C GLY A 129 2.24 1.30 0.26
N ALA A 130 1.71 0.56 1.24
CA ALA A 130 2.43 0.32 2.50
C ALA A 130 3.49 -0.81 2.41
N GLY A 131 4.00 -1.09 1.21
CA GLY A 131 5.08 -2.04 0.95
C GLY A 131 6.44 -1.36 0.84
N ALA A 132 7.53 -2.12 1.05
CA ALA A 132 8.89 -1.58 1.10
C ALA A 132 9.35 -0.86 -0.17
N VAL A 133 8.81 -1.20 -1.36
CA VAL A 133 9.11 -0.49 -2.62
C VAL A 133 8.67 0.95 -2.54
N VAL A 134 7.38 1.14 -2.27
CA VAL A 134 6.72 2.45 -2.34
C VAL A 134 7.18 3.29 -1.15
N LEU A 135 7.17 2.72 0.05
CA LEU A 135 7.71 3.39 1.23
C LEU A 135 9.20 3.73 1.08
N GLY A 136 9.97 2.93 0.35
CA GLY A 136 11.37 3.22 0.04
C GLY A 136 11.58 4.48 -0.80
N GLU A 137 10.60 4.89 -1.61
CA GLU A 137 10.64 6.16 -2.37
C GLU A 137 10.56 7.39 -1.44
N TYR A 138 10.08 7.18 -0.20
CA TYR A 138 9.97 8.19 0.85
C TYR A 138 10.98 7.97 1.98
N GLU A 139 11.97 7.09 1.83
CA GLU A 139 12.93 6.71 2.89
C GLU A 139 12.26 6.06 4.13
N LEU A 140 11.13 5.36 3.93
CA LEU A 140 10.32 4.73 4.98
C LEU A 140 10.28 3.19 4.91
N ALA A 141 11.18 2.57 4.14
CA ALA A 141 11.15 1.11 3.90
C ALA A 141 11.30 0.26 5.18
N ASP A 142 11.93 0.79 6.23
CA ASP A 142 12.09 0.15 7.54
C ASP A 142 10.83 0.26 8.43
N ARG A 143 9.83 1.06 8.03
CA ARG A 143 8.59 1.29 8.78
C ARG A 143 7.38 0.54 8.22
N VAL A 144 7.57 -0.37 7.26
CA VAL A 144 6.51 -1.20 6.67
C VAL A 144 5.60 -1.81 7.74
N HIS A 145 6.19 -2.46 8.74
CA HIS A 145 5.44 -3.16 9.78
C HIS A 145 4.60 -2.20 10.63
N GLU A 146 5.21 -1.11 11.11
CA GLU A 146 4.56 -0.09 11.93
C GLU A 146 3.37 0.56 11.21
N ILE A 147 3.58 0.95 9.95
CA ILE A 147 2.56 1.65 9.15
C ILE A 147 1.38 0.71 8.86
N ASN A 148 1.62 -0.55 8.52
CA ASN A 148 0.55 -1.53 8.29
C ASN A 148 -0.23 -1.83 9.57
N LEU A 149 0.45 -2.03 10.71
CA LEU A 149 -0.23 -2.22 12.00
C LEU A 149 -1.12 -1.03 12.35
N ALA A 150 -0.65 0.19 12.13
CA ALA A 150 -1.44 1.39 12.36
C ALA A 150 -2.66 1.46 11.43
N ALA A 151 -2.50 1.12 10.14
CA ALA A 151 -3.61 1.07 9.19
C ALA A 151 -4.71 0.10 9.64
N VAL A 152 -4.34 -1.12 10.07
CA VAL A 152 -5.30 -2.11 10.56
C VAL A 152 -5.97 -1.64 11.85
N ARG A 153 -5.20 -1.07 12.79
CA ARG A 153 -5.75 -0.54 14.05
C ARG A 153 -6.86 0.47 13.78
N LEU A 154 -6.65 1.42 12.86
CA LEU A 154 -7.66 2.44 12.55
C LEU A 154 -8.91 1.86 11.91
N ALA A 155 -8.75 0.92 10.97
CA ALA A 155 -9.88 0.22 10.36
C ALA A 155 -10.65 -0.63 11.39
N ARG A 156 -9.96 -1.30 12.31
CA ARG A 156 -10.57 -2.08 13.39
C ARG A 156 -11.33 -1.19 14.38
N GLU A 157 -10.73 -0.07 14.80
CA GLU A 157 -11.40 0.91 15.66
C GLU A 157 -12.70 1.44 15.03
N ALA A 158 -12.73 1.63 13.71
CA ALA A 158 -13.94 2.02 12.99
C ALA A 158 -14.94 0.85 12.94
N VAL A 159 -14.51 -0.33 12.48
CA VAL A 159 -15.35 -1.53 12.35
C VAL A 159 -16.02 -1.93 13.66
N GLU A 160 -15.32 -1.84 14.79
CA GLU A 160 -15.87 -2.22 16.10
C GLU A 160 -16.99 -1.29 16.57
N ARG A 161 -17.01 -0.02 16.14
CA ARG A 161 -18.09 0.93 16.46
C ARG A 161 -19.38 0.66 15.68
N TYR A 162 -19.28 0.08 14.49
CA TYR A 162 -20.40 -0.14 13.58
C TYR A 162 -20.83 -1.62 13.52
N SER A 163 -20.00 -2.53 14.01
CA SER A 163 -20.32 -3.96 14.08
C SER A 163 -21.37 -4.25 15.14
N THR A 164 -22.29 -5.14 14.82
CA THR A 164 -23.22 -5.72 15.77
C THR A 164 -23.22 -7.24 15.63
N SER A 165 -23.75 -7.97 16.62
CA SER A 165 -23.84 -9.42 16.56
C SER A 165 -24.67 -9.94 15.38
N VAL A 166 -25.61 -9.14 14.87
CA VAL A 166 -26.47 -9.49 13.74
C VAL A 166 -25.94 -8.98 12.40
N TRP A 167 -25.06 -7.98 12.44
CA TRP A 167 -24.46 -7.38 11.25
C TRP A 167 -23.01 -7.04 11.54
N PRO A 168 -22.11 -8.03 11.50
CA PRO A 168 -20.68 -7.80 11.66
C PRO A 168 -20.14 -6.94 10.51
N ARG A 169 -19.10 -6.16 10.79
CA ARG A 169 -18.31 -5.42 9.80
C ARG A 169 -16.90 -6.00 9.75
N PHE A 170 -16.23 -5.83 8.62
CA PHE A 170 -14.96 -6.51 8.35
C PHE A 170 -13.87 -5.54 7.91
N VAL A 171 -12.62 -5.91 8.16
CA VAL A 171 -11.43 -5.19 7.70
C VAL A 171 -10.73 -6.01 6.64
N ILE A 172 -10.49 -5.41 5.49
CA ILE A 172 -9.73 -5.99 4.38
C ILE A 172 -8.36 -5.31 4.34
N GLY A 173 -7.29 -6.09 4.46
CA GLY A 173 -5.93 -5.60 4.30
C GLY A 173 -5.61 -5.36 2.82
N ASN A 174 -5.52 -4.09 2.45
CA ASN A 174 -5.23 -3.65 1.09
C ASN A 174 -3.73 -3.73 0.78
N MET A 175 -3.42 -4.34 -0.37
CA MET A 175 -2.07 -4.45 -0.90
C MET A 175 -2.07 -4.08 -2.39
N GLY A 176 -1.52 -2.91 -2.71
CA GLY A 176 -1.41 -2.44 -4.10
C GLY A 176 -0.23 -3.06 -4.86
N PRO A 177 -0.12 -2.78 -6.17
CA PRO A 177 0.86 -3.40 -7.07
C PRO A 177 2.31 -2.88 -6.88
N GLY A 178 2.50 -1.81 -6.09
CA GLY A 178 3.74 -1.05 -6.03
C GLY A 178 4.02 -0.24 -7.31
N THR A 179 5.25 0.22 -7.48
CA THR A 179 5.70 1.07 -8.62
C THR A 179 6.65 0.35 -9.58
N ARG A 180 6.94 -0.93 -9.35
CA ARG A 180 7.91 -1.72 -10.11
C ARG A 180 7.22 -2.96 -10.71
N LEU A 181 7.60 -3.29 -11.94
CA LEU A 181 6.99 -4.37 -12.72
C LEU A 181 8.06 -5.43 -13.05
N PRO A 182 7.95 -6.67 -12.53
CA PRO A 182 8.90 -7.73 -12.82
C PRO A 182 8.97 -8.09 -14.31
N SER A 183 7.84 -8.06 -15.02
CA SER A 183 7.80 -8.37 -16.46
C SER A 183 8.62 -7.40 -17.32
N LEU A 184 8.85 -6.18 -16.82
CA LEU A 184 9.70 -5.16 -17.47
C LEU A 184 11.14 -5.16 -16.93
N GLY A 185 11.48 -6.07 -16.01
CA GLY A 185 12.81 -6.16 -15.41
C GLY A 185 13.14 -5.01 -14.45
N HIS A 186 12.13 -4.31 -13.92
CA HIS A 186 12.35 -3.25 -12.93
C HIS A 186 12.74 -3.79 -11.55
N ILE A 187 12.40 -5.04 -11.28
CA ILE A 187 12.56 -5.71 -10.01
C ILE A 187 12.55 -7.23 -10.22
N ASP A 188 13.32 -7.97 -9.41
CA ASP A 188 13.26 -9.44 -9.41
C ASP A 188 12.00 -9.94 -8.68
N PHE A 189 11.43 -11.04 -9.16
CA PHE A 189 10.22 -11.64 -8.57
C PHE A 189 10.39 -11.94 -7.08
N GLU A 190 11.51 -12.55 -6.68
CA GLU A 190 11.78 -12.92 -5.30
C GLU A 190 11.84 -11.70 -4.38
N ILE A 191 12.32 -10.57 -4.89
CA ILE A 191 12.37 -9.31 -4.16
C ILE A 191 10.94 -8.77 -4.00
N LEU A 192 10.13 -8.76 -5.07
CA LEU A 192 8.74 -8.33 -5.00
C LEU A 192 7.90 -9.20 -4.06
N ALA A 193 8.07 -10.52 -4.11
CA ALA A 193 7.41 -11.45 -3.21
C ALA A 193 7.77 -11.17 -1.74
N GLY A 194 9.04 -10.85 -1.46
CA GLY A 194 9.48 -10.41 -0.12
C GLY A 194 8.79 -9.13 0.35
N TYR A 195 8.48 -8.21 -0.57
CA TYR A 195 7.77 -6.97 -0.27
C TYR A 195 6.31 -7.20 0.11
N TYR A 196 5.59 -8.00 -0.67
CA TYR A 196 4.23 -8.42 -0.29
C TYR A 196 4.23 -9.19 1.03
N ALA A 197 5.20 -10.08 1.26
CA ALA A 197 5.29 -10.84 2.50
C ALA A 197 5.45 -9.93 3.73
N ALA A 198 6.34 -8.94 3.69
CA ALA A 198 6.56 -8.02 4.81
C ALA A 198 5.30 -7.19 5.14
N GLN A 199 4.61 -6.71 4.10
CA GLN A 199 3.35 -5.99 4.26
C GLN A 199 2.24 -6.90 4.82
N ALA A 200 2.09 -8.10 4.26
CA ALA A 200 1.07 -9.06 4.67
C ALA A 200 1.24 -9.48 6.13
N ILE A 201 2.47 -9.65 6.61
CA ILE A 201 2.76 -9.94 8.03
C ILE A 201 2.17 -8.83 8.92
N GLY A 202 2.45 -7.56 8.63
CA GLY A 202 1.91 -6.44 9.41
C GLY A 202 0.37 -6.39 9.41
N LEU A 203 -0.25 -6.66 8.25
CA LEU A 203 -1.70 -6.70 8.11
C LEU A 203 -2.33 -7.87 8.89
N ILE A 204 -1.76 -9.07 8.76
CA ILE A 204 -2.23 -10.29 9.46
C ILE A 204 -2.07 -10.14 10.97
N GLU A 205 -0.94 -9.62 11.44
CA GLU A 205 -0.69 -9.39 12.87
C GLU A 205 -1.62 -8.32 13.45
N GLY A 206 -1.94 -7.29 12.66
CA GLY A 206 -2.98 -6.31 13.01
C GLY A 206 -4.38 -6.92 13.08
N GLY A 207 -4.54 -8.12 12.52
CA GLY A 207 -5.76 -8.90 12.54
C GLY A 207 -6.75 -8.41 11.50
N VAL A 208 -6.41 -8.38 10.22
CA VAL A 208 -7.40 -8.22 9.12
C VAL A 208 -8.24 -9.50 8.94
N ASP A 209 -9.46 -9.36 8.40
CA ASP A 209 -10.34 -10.51 8.11
C ASP A 209 -10.01 -11.17 6.76
N ALA A 210 -9.44 -10.39 5.83
CA ALA A 210 -8.97 -10.84 4.54
C ALA A 210 -7.80 -9.96 4.06
N LEU A 211 -7.03 -10.46 3.10
CA LEU A 211 -6.08 -9.67 2.32
C LEU A 211 -6.62 -9.54 0.90
N ILE A 212 -6.46 -8.35 0.31
CA ILE A 212 -6.74 -8.11 -1.11
C ILE A 212 -5.47 -7.59 -1.79
N ILE A 213 -5.02 -8.34 -2.81
CA ILE A 213 -4.00 -7.87 -3.73
C ILE A 213 -4.76 -7.21 -4.88
N GLU A 214 -4.72 -5.89 -4.94
CA GLU A 214 -5.62 -5.11 -5.79
C GLU A 214 -4.86 -4.25 -6.81
N THR A 215 -5.59 -3.82 -7.85
CA THR A 215 -5.03 -3.02 -8.95
C THR A 215 -3.78 -3.68 -9.61
N VAL A 216 -3.78 -5.01 -9.70
CA VAL A 216 -2.66 -5.79 -10.27
C VAL A 216 -2.55 -5.56 -11.77
N GLN A 217 -1.42 -5.01 -12.20
CA GLN A 217 -1.12 -4.70 -13.61
C GLN A 217 -0.15 -5.69 -14.25
N ASP A 218 0.59 -6.45 -13.43
CA ASP A 218 1.57 -7.46 -13.85
C ASP A 218 1.10 -8.84 -13.36
N ILE A 219 1.26 -9.86 -14.19
CA ILE A 219 0.92 -11.25 -13.82
C ILE A 219 2.05 -11.93 -13.02
N LEU A 220 3.25 -11.32 -13.00
CA LEU A 220 4.44 -11.77 -12.28
C LEU A 220 4.60 -11.02 -10.96
#